data_AF-A0A4R4PE05-F1
#
_entry.id   AF-A0A4R4PE05-F1
#
_cell.length_a   1.000
_cell.length_b   1.000
_cell.length_c   1.000
_cell.angle_alpha   90.00
_cell.angle_beta   90.00
_cell.angle_gamma   90.00
#
_symmetry.space_group_name_H-M   'P 1'
#
loop_
_entity.id
_entity.type
_entity.pdbx_description
1 polymer ?
#
loop_
_entity_poly.entity_id
_entity_poly.type
_entity_poly.pdbx_seq_one_letter_code
_entity_poly.pdbx_strand_id
1 'polypeptide(L)'
;MTGSPYNAVHIEGGLLSADLIERIRSAARDLPGNRPEDYHLAAGERIGEAASRKWDYLKGAYRAFRERLDALPPTDSAVTETRERWLLRLFDELGFGRLAYVRGGIAAGEKTYPVSHQWGEHVAVHLLGWNTDLDRQTKAHGQTGRAPQSMLQEFLNASDPHLWAVLSNGRVLRILRDSSALVGSAYVQFDLEAIFDGDLYPEFVQLFALLHSSRFELLPRDDGGEPTVADCWLERWRAHGIETGSRAREQLRKNVELALNELGTGFLEVTPKLRDDLAHGRLTRQDLRHELLRLAYQLIFLFVAEGRNALLVQDPPDATPEQRAELQAARDRYTDYFSVERLRRISSRRMGDRHKDLWRTLVVVLDALGADDERPPQVLVTIT
;
A
#
# COMPACT_ATOMS: atom_id res chain seq x y z
N MET A 1 -7.45 -3.17 -9.28
CA MET A 1 -6.75 -1.98 -8.77
C MET A 1 -7.08 -1.86 -7.29
N THR A 2 -6.16 -2.29 -6.42
CA THR A 2 -6.27 -2.06 -4.96
C THR A 2 -5.90 -0.61 -4.71
N GLY A 3 -6.90 0.26 -4.57
CA GLY A 3 -6.68 1.65 -4.17
C GLY A 3 -5.97 1.69 -2.82
N SER A 4 -4.79 2.29 -2.81
CA SER A 4 -4.01 2.60 -1.61
C SER A 4 -4.83 3.60 -0.76
N PRO A 5 -4.99 3.44 0.57
CA PRO A 5 -5.67 4.39 1.43
C PRO A 5 -4.91 5.73 1.61
N TYR A 6 -3.77 5.89 0.93
CA TYR A 6 -2.87 7.03 1.05
C TYR A 6 -2.97 7.90 -0.20
N ASN A 7 -3.33 9.18 -0.04
CA ASN A 7 -3.52 10.10 -1.17
C ASN A 7 -2.21 10.39 -1.93
N ALA A 8 -1.05 10.26 -1.26
CA ALA A 8 0.26 10.60 -1.82
C ALA A 8 1.29 9.43 -1.79
N VAL A 9 0.86 8.20 -1.49
CA VAL A 9 1.74 7.02 -1.46
C VAL A 9 1.21 5.91 -2.35
N HIS A 10 1.99 5.54 -3.36
CA HIS A 10 1.66 4.47 -4.32
C HIS A 10 2.64 3.31 -4.20
N ILE A 11 2.14 2.09 -4.33
CA ILE A 11 2.96 0.87 -4.25
C ILE A 11 2.77 0.10 -5.56
N GLU A 12 3.88 -0.12 -6.26
CA GLU A 12 3.91 -0.88 -7.51
C GLU A 12 4.62 -2.23 -7.30
N GLY A 13 4.16 -3.26 -8.00
CA GLY A 13 4.81 -4.58 -8.01
C GLY A 13 4.82 -5.33 -6.68
N GLY A 14 4.08 -4.86 -5.67
CA GLY A 14 3.99 -5.50 -4.36
C GLY A 14 5.31 -5.50 -3.58
N LEU A 15 6.17 -4.50 -3.79
CA LEU A 15 7.48 -4.39 -3.15
C LEU A 15 7.40 -4.56 -1.62
N LEU A 16 6.42 -3.88 -1.01
CA LEU A 16 6.01 -4.03 0.37
C LEU A 16 4.48 -4.23 0.39
N SER A 17 3.96 -5.06 1.30
CA SER A 17 2.51 -5.21 1.44
C SER A 17 1.89 -3.98 2.11
N ALA A 18 0.63 -3.67 1.78
CA ALA A 18 -0.09 -2.56 2.41
C ALA A 18 -0.19 -2.71 3.94
N ASP A 19 -0.33 -3.95 4.43
CA ASP A 19 -0.29 -4.28 5.87
C ASP A 19 1.05 -3.92 6.50
N LEU A 20 2.16 -4.27 5.85
CA LEU A 20 3.50 -3.95 6.35
C LEU A 20 3.71 -2.44 6.43
N ILE A 21 3.27 -1.68 5.43
CA ILE A 21 3.37 -0.21 5.44
C ILE A 21 2.57 0.37 6.60
N GLU A 22 1.35 -0.11 6.82
CA GLU A 22 0.51 0.34 7.93
C GLU A 22 1.15 0.04 9.29
N ARG A 23 1.76 -1.14 9.45
CA ARG A 23 2.51 -1.52 10.66
C ARG A 23 3.77 -0.67 10.87
N ILE A 24 4.44 -0.28 9.79
CA ILE A 24 5.56 0.66 9.85
C ILE A 24 5.04 2.00 10.39
N ARG A 25 3.96 2.54 9.79
CA ARG A 25 3.31 3.79 10.19
C ARG A 25 2.90 3.82 11.65
N SER A 26 2.27 2.74 12.11
CA SER A 26 1.73 2.65 13.47
C SER A 26 2.77 2.36 14.54
N ALA A 27 4.06 2.30 14.17
CA ALA A 27 5.15 1.87 15.05
C ALA A 27 4.83 0.52 15.74
N ALA A 28 4.34 -0.46 14.96
CA ALA A 28 3.88 -1.74 15.50
C ALA A 28 5.00 -2.42 16.30
N ARG A 29 4.74 -2.72 17.57
CA ARG A 29 5.75 -3.22 18.52
C ARG A 29 6.30 -4.60 18.16
N ASP A 30 5.53 -5.37 17.39
CA ASP A 30 5.86 -6.71 16.94
C ASP A 30 6.57 -6.72 15.58
N LEU A 31 6.82 -5.55 14.98
CA LEU A 31 7.61 -5.42 13.76
C LEU A 31 9.08 -5.13 14.14
N PRO A 32 10.01 -6.08 13.94
CA PRO A 32 11.43 -5.86 14.21
C PRO A 32 11.97 -4.69 13.37
N GLY A 33 12.92 -3.91 13.89
CA GLY A 33 13.50 -2.79 13.15
C GLY A 33 12.67 -1.52 13.16
N ASN A 34 11.52 -1.52 13.85
CA ASN A 34 10.64 -0.37 13.93
C ASN A 34 10.62 0.30 15.31
N ARG A 35 11.62 0.00 16.16
CA ARG A 35 11.79 0.68 17.45
C ARG A 35 12.60 1.96 17.24
N PRO A 36 12.45 3.00 18.07
CA PRO A 36 13.21 4.24 17.92
C PRO A 36 14.73 4.04 17.84
N GLU A 37 15.27 3.07 18.58
CA GLU A 37 16.70 2.76 18.60
C GLU A 37 17.18 2.23 17.24
N ASP A 38 16.33 1.55 16.49
CA ASP A 38 16.63 1.07 15.12
C ASP A 38 16.75 2.25 14.13
N TYR A 39 16.27 3.44 14.50
CA TYR A 39 16.42 4.70 13.76
C TYR A 39 17.54 5.59 14.32
N HIS A 40 18.36 5.08 15.24
CA HIS A 40 19.39 5.86 15.96
C HIS A 40 18.84 7.03 16.76
N LEU A 41 17.57 6.94 17.17
CA LEU A 41 16.92 7.98 17.98
C LEU A 41 17.31 7.85 19.45
N ALA A 42 17.22 8.96 20.17
CA ALA A 42 17.52 8.96 21.60
C ALA A 42 16.51 8.11 22.37
N ALA A 43 16.92 7.60 23.54
CA ALA A 43 16.04 6.81 24.39
C ALA A 43 14.76 7.58 24.75
N GLY A 44 13.60 6.99 24.44
CA GLY A 44 12.28 7.57 24.71
C GLY A 44 11.75 8.51 23.63
N GLU A 45 12.55 8.88 22.64
CA GLU A 45 12.11 9.65 21.47
C GLU A 45 11.27 8.76 20.55
N ARG A 46 10.11 9.24 20.10
CA ARG A 46 9.28 8.50 19.14
C ARG A 46 9.62 8.87 17.70
N ILE A 47 9.45 7.93 16.77
CA ILE A 47 9.66 8.16 15.32
C ILE A 47 8.87 9.37 14.82
N GLY A 48 7.60 9.52 15.23
CA GLY A 48 6.79 10.69 14.88
C GLY A 48 7.36 12.01 15.42
N GLU A 49 7.86 12.03 16.66
CA GLU A 49 8.45 13.23 17.26
C GLU A 49 9.76 13.62 16.56
N ALA A 50 10.59 12.63 16.20
CA ALA A 50 11.78 12.84 15.38
C ALA A 50 11.40 13.42 14.01
N ALA A 51 10.44 12.79 13.32
CA ALA A 51 9.92 13.25 12.04
C ALA A 51 9.35 14.67 12.11
N SER A 52 8.64 15.04 13.20
CA SER A 52 8.07 16.38 13.34
C SER A 52 9.11 17.50 13.26
N ARG A 53 10.29 17.30 13.89
CA ARG A 53 11.37 18.30 13.82
C ARG A 53 11.92 18.45 12.40
N LYS A 54 12.07 17.33 11.70
CA LYS A 54 12.53 17.30 10.30
C LYS A 54 11.51 17.94 9.37
N TRP A 55 10.24 17.65 9.60
CA TRP A 55 9.11 18.22 8.86
C TRP A 55 9.08 19.74 8.90
N ASP A 56 9.24 20.35 10.08
CA ASP A 56 9.19 21.80 10.21
C ASP A 56 10.32 22.51 9.47
N TYR A 57 11.54 21.98 9.55
CA TYR A 57 12.66 22.48 8.75
C TYR A 57 12.43 22.30 7.25
N LEU A 58 12.01 21.10 6.83
CA LEU A 58 11.82 20.78 5.41
C LEU A 58 10.69 21.58 4.77
N LYS A 59 9.61 21.90 5.48
CA LYS A 59 8.58 22.84 4.98
C LYS A 59 9.17 24.20 4.62
N GLY A 60 10.04 24.74 5.48
CA GLY A 60 10.74 26.00 5.21
C GLY A 60 11.66 25.89 3.99
N ALA A 61 12.45 24.81 3.92
CA ALA A 61 13.33 24.55 2.78
C ALA A 61 12.56 24.38 1.47
N TYR A 62 11.41 23.69 1.50
CA TYR A 62 10.53 23.45 0.36
C TYR A 62 9.94 24.75 -0.18
N ARG A 63 9.37 25.60 0.69
CA ARG A 63 8.81 26.91 0.29
C ARG A 63 9.85 27.80 -0.37
N ALA A 64 11.03 27.92 0.26
CA ALA A 64 12.14 28.71 -0.30
C ALA A 64 12.68 28.13 -1.62
N PHE A 65 12.61 26.81 -1.80
CA PHE A 65 12.93 26.17 -3.07
C PHE A 65 11.86 26.46 -4.14
N ARG A 66 10.57 26.39 -3.82
CA ARG A 66 9.48 26.68 -4.75
C ARG A 66 9.52 28.12 -5.26
N GLU A 67 9.79 29.10 -4.38
CA GLU A 67 10.00 30.49 -4.78
C GLU A 67 11.16 30.64 -5.81
N ARG A 68 12.25 29.89 -5.62
CA ARG A 68 13.38 29.89 -6.57
C ARG A 68 13.01 29.22 -7.88
N LEU A 69 12.28 28.11 -7.81
CA LEU A 69 11.81 27.37 -8.97
C LEU A 69 10.90 28.22 -9.85
N ASP A 70 9.96 28.96 -9.25
CA ASP A 70 9.03 29.85 -9.95
C ASP A 70 9.74 31.04 -10.62
N ALA A 71 10.91 31.44 -10.10
CA ALA A 71 11.74 32.49 -10.68
C ALA A 71 12.62 32.00 -11.85
N LEU A 72 12.69 30.69 -12.12
CA LEU A 72 13.50 30.15 -13.21
C LEU A 72 12.84 30.39 -14.58
N PRO A 73 13.62 30.62 -15.64
CA PRO A 73 13.11 30.62 -17.00
C PRO A 73 12.47 29.27 -17.36
N PRO A 74 11.41 29.22 -18.19
CA PRO A 74 10.78 27.97 -18.62
C PRO A 74 11.72 26.99 -19.35
N THR A 75 12.85 27.50 -19.88
CA THR A 75 13.87 26.70 -20.57
C THR A 75 14.88 26.05 -19.62
N ASP A 76 14.87 26.39 -18.33
CA ASP A 76 15.79 25.81 -17.35
C ASP A 76 15.35 24.39 -16.96
N SER A 77 16.31 23.48 -16.89
CA SER A 77 16.09 22.10 -16.46
C SER A 77 15.75 21.96 -14.96
N ALA A 78 15.98 23.03 -14.19
CA ALA A 78 15.86 23.11 -12.73
C ALA A 78 16.72 22.11 -11.95
N VAL A 79 17.64 21.37 -12.60
CA VAL A 79 18.40 20.27 -11.98
C VAL A 79 19.20 20.75 -10.78
N THR A 80 19.94 21.85 -10.92
CA THR A 80 20.80 22.38 -9.84
C THR A 80 19.97 22.84 -8.65
N GLU A 81 18.92 23.64 -8.88
CA GLU A 81 18.06 24.12 -7.80
C GLU A 81 17.34 22.96 -7.09
N THR A 82 16.78 22.01 -7.86
CA THR A 82 16.10 20.83 -7.31
C THR A 82 17.06 19.97 -6.48
N ARG A 83 18.28 19.76 -6.95
CA ARG A 83 19.26 18.94 -6.26
C ARG A 83 19.79 19.62 -5.00
N GLU A 84 20.34 20.83 -5.13
CA GLU A 84 21.10 21.50 -4.07
C GLU A 84 20.22 22.19 -3.03
N ARG A 85 19.04 22.67 -3.42
CA ARG A 85 18.15 23.43 -2.51
C ARG A 85 17.02 22.60 -1.94
N TRP A 86 16.73 21.45 -2.53
CA TRP A 86 15.65 20.56 -2.10
C TRP A 86 16.13 19.16 -1.75
N LEU A 87 16.49 18.34 -2.75
CA LEU A 87 16.72 16.91 -2.55
C LEU A 87 17.89 16.62 -1.60
N LEU A 88 19.05 17.25 -1.76
CA LEU A 88 20.18 17.00 -0.85
C LEU A 88 19.87 17.38 0.60
N ARG A 89 19.03 18.39 0.83
CA ARG A 89 18.56 18.75 2.18
C ARG A 89 17.59 17.71 2.72
N LEU A 90 16.67 17.21 1.89
CA LEU A 90 15.77 16.13 2.27
C LEU A 90 16.55 14.88 2.71
N PHE A 91 17.55 14.45 1.94
CA PHE A 91 18.36 13.29 2.30
C PHE A 91 19.22 13.51 3.56
N ASP A 92 19.76 14.71 3.76
CA ASP A 92 20.50 15.05 4.99
C ASP A 92 19.60 14.91 6.22
N GLU A 93 18.37 15.45 6.16
CA GLU A 93 17.39 15.35 7.25
C GLU A 93 16.84 13.93 7.49
N LEU A 94 16.93 13.06 6.48
CA LEU A 94 16.62 11.63 6.58
C LEU A 94 17.80 10.78 7.05
N GLY A 95 18.90 11.41 7.46
CA GLY A 95 20.04 10.74 8.11
C GLY A 95 21.08 10.19 7.15
N PHE A 96 20.97 10.43 5.83
CA PHE A 96 22.00 10.02 4.88
C PHE A 96 23.25 10.89 4.96
N GLY A 97 23.15 12.06 5.58
CA GLY A 97 24.18 13.09 5.55
C GLY A 97 24.39 13.62 4.13
N ARG A 98 25.64 13.95 3.81
CA ARG A 98 26.02 14.38 2.47
C ARG A 98 26.17 13.18 1.53
N LEU A 99 25.22 13.01 0.61
CA LEU A 99 25.31 12.02 -0.46
C LEU A 99 26.57 12.24 -1.33
N ALA A 100 27.25 11.15 -1.67
CA ALA A 100 28.45 11.19 -2.50
C ALA A 100 28.07 11.37 -3.96
N TYR A 101 28.52 12.45 -4.60
CA TYR A 101 28.30 12.67 -6.04
C TYR A 101 29.21 11.76 -6.86
N VAL A 102 28.61 11.04 -7.83
CA VAL A 102 29.32 10.12 -8.71
C VAL A 102 29.52 10.77 -10.07
N ARG A 103 30.73 11.30 -10.30
CA ARG A 103 31.08 11.88 -11.59
C ARG A 103 31.17 10.79 -12.66
N GLY A 104 30.37 10.93 -13.72
CA GLY A 104 30.39 10.02 -14.87
C GLY A 104 29.44 8.83 -14.75
N GLY A 105 28.78 8.65 -13.59
CA GLY A 105 27.86 7.54 -13.37
C GLY A 105 28.50 6.31 -12.73
N ILE A 106 27.70 5.28 -12.51
CA ILE A 106 28.10 4.01 -11.89
C ILE A 106 28.17 2.91 -12.96
N ALA A 107 29.25 2.14 -12.97
CA ALA A 107 29.40 1.01 -13.86
C ALA A 107 28.65 -0.23 -13.34
N ALA A 108 27.96 -0.94 -14.22
CA ALA A 108 27.36 -2.24 -13.95
C ALA A 108 27.45 -3.11 -15.22
N GLY A 109 28.21 -4.19 -15.14
CA GLY A 109 28.63 -4.97 -16.30
C GLY A 109 29.46 -4.13 -17.27
N GLU A 110 29.13 -4.19 -18.57
CA GLU A 110 29.82 -3.44 -19.64
C GLU A 110 29.27 -2.02 -19.84
N LYS A 111 28.25 -1.61 -19.07
CA LYS A 111 27.58 -0.31 -19.22
C LYS A 111 27.87 0.60 -18.04
N THR A 112 27.90 1.90 -18.32
CA THR A 112 27.90 2.95 -17.29
C THR A 112 26.55 3.66 -17.30
N TYR A 113 25.93 3.74 -16.12
CA TYR A 113 24.62 4.33 -15.93
C TYR A 113 24.78 5.71 -15.28
N PRO A 114 24.08 6.76 -15.75
CA PRO A 114 24.25 8.14 -15.27
C PRO A 114 23.60 8.38 -13.89
N VAL A 115 23.73 7.43 -12.97
CA VAL A 115 23.31 7.57 -11.57
C VAL A 115 24.16 8.65 -10.92
N SER A 116 23.49 9.61 -10.28
CA SER A 116 24.13 10.88 -9.88
C SER A 116 24.87 10.79 -8.55
N HIS A 117 24.39 9.95 -7.63
CA HIS A 117 24.89 9.85 -6.27
C HIS A 117 24.84 8.42 -5.77
N GLN A 118 25.55 8.16 -4.69
CA GLN A 118 25.47 6.91 -3.95
C GLN A 118 25.60 7.17 -2.45
N TRP A 119 25.15 6.21 -1.66
CA TRP A 119 25.33 6.18 -0.22
C TRP A 119 25.90 4.82 0.21
N GLY A 120 27.01 4.86 0.95
CA GLY A 120 27.73 3.65 1.40
C GLY A 120 28.20 2.71 0.29
N GLU A 121 28.29 3.19 -0.97
CA GLU A 121 28.60 2.41 -2.18
C GLU A 121 27.58 1.31 -2.57
N HIS A 122 26.60 1.00 -1.72
CA HIS A 122 25.61 -0.07 -1.95
C HIS A 122 24.19 0.45 -2.23
N VAL A 123 23.92 1.74 -2.00
CA VAL A 123 22.64 2.39 -2.34
C VAL A 123 22.86 3.40 -3.44
N ALA A 124 22.25 3.15 -4.60
CA ALA A 124 22.25 4.10 -5.70
C ALA A 124 21.21 5.20 -5.47
N VAL A 125 21.57 6.46 -5.70
CA VAL A 125 20.66 7.60 -5.55
C VAL A 125 20.70 8.48 -6.79
N HIS A 126 19.61 8.49 -7.56
CA HIS A 126 19.49 9.27 -8.78
C HIS A 126 18.57 10.48 -8.59
N LEU A 127 19.17 11.67 -8.60
CA LEU A 127 18.52 12.96 -8.36
C LEU A 127 18.47 13.79 -9.65
N LEU A 128 17.26 14.11 -10.09
CA LEU A 128 16.92 14.80 -11.33
C LEU A 128 16.31 16.18 -11.04
N GLY A 129 16.07 16.97 -12.08
CA GLY A 129 15.41 18.27 -11.98
C GLY A 129 13.88 18.16 -11.93
N TRP A 130 13.23 19.16 -11.33
CA TRP A 130 11.78 19.26 -11.10
C TRP A 130 10.92 18.90 -12.31
N ASN A 131 11.34 19.33 -13.49
CA ASN A 131 10.58 19.18 -14.73
C ASN A 131 10.85 17.86 -15.46
N THR A 132 11.71 17.00 -14.92
CA THR A 132 12.01 15.69 -15.51
C THR A 132 10.94 14.68 -15.13
N ASP A 133 10.23 14.17 -16.13
CA ASP A 133 9.30 13.04 -15.97
C ASP A 133 10.10 11.73 -15.77
N LEU A 134 9.76 10.98 -14.72
CA LEU A 134 10.49 9.75 -14.34
C LEU A 134 10.16 8.56 -15.26
N ASP A 135 9.02 8.58 -15.94
CA ASP A 135 8.49 7.48 -16.77
C ASP A 135 8.62 7.74 -18.27
N ARG A 136 8.98 8.97 -18.66
CA ARG A 136 9.21 9.33 -20.07
C ARG A 136 10.69 9.38 -20.41
N GLN A 137 10.99 9.11 -21.68
CA GLN A 137 12.33 9.25 -22.23
C GLN A 137 12.84 10.68 -22.02
N THR A 138 13.98 10.80 -21.36
CA THR A 138 14.65 12.08 -21.19
C THR A 138 15.50 12.40 -22.41
N LYS A 139 15.56 13.68 -22.78
CA LYS A 139 16.57 14.17 -23.72
C LYS A 139 17.71 14.76 -22.91
N ALA A 140 18.90 14.16 -23.02
CA ALA A 140 20.12 14.72 -22.45
C ALA A 140 21.13 14.91 -23.58
N HIS A 141 21.70 16.12 -23.71
CA HIS A 141 22.72 16.44 -24.70
C HIS A 141 22.37 16.05 -26.14
N GLY A 142 21.09 16.19 -26.53
CA GLY A 142 20.62 15.88 -27.88
C GLY A 142 20.42 14.38 -28.19
N GLN A 143 20.68 13.48 -27.23
CA GLN A 143 20.42 12.05 -27.36
C GLN A 143 19.14 11.66 -26.62
N THR A 144 18.36 10.77 -27.23
CA THR A 144 17.17 10.18 -26.61
C THR A 144 17.61 9.14 -25.59
N GLY A 145 17.53 9.49 -24.31
CA GLY A 145 17.77 8.58 -23.20
C GLY A 145 16.55 7.70 -22.89
N ARG A 146 16.76 6.67 -22.07
CA ARG A 146 15.67 5.87 -21.50
C ARG A 146 14.89 6.68 -20.46
N ALA A 147 13.70 6.20 -20.10
CA ALA A 147 13.00 6.72 -18.93
C ALA A 147 13.85 6.48 -17.67
N PRO A 148 14.02 7.47 -16.77
CA PRO A 148 14.85 7.33 -15.58
C PRO A 148 14.48 6.13 -14.71
N GLN A 149 13.19 5.85 -14.55
CA GLN A 149 12.68 4.67 -13.86
C GLN A 149 13.23 3.37 -14.47
N SER A 150 13.06 3.20 -15.79
CA SER A 150 13.49 1.99 -16.50
C SER A 150 15.02 1.85 -16.51
N MET A 151 15.74 2.97 -16.63
CA MET A 151 17.21 3.00 -16.59
C MET A 151 17.73 2.53 -15.23
N LEU A 152 17.18 3.06 -14.15
CA LEU A 152 17.62 2.70 -12.80
C LEU A 152 17.25 1.25 -12.45
N GLN A 153 16.11 0.74 -12.93
CA GLN A 153 15.75 -0.67 -12.77
C GLN A 153 16.72 -1.59 -13.55
N GLU A 154 17.11 -1.23 -14.77
CA GLU A 154 18.12 -1.98 -15.54
C GLU A 154 19.46 -1.99 -14.81
N PHE A 155 19.87 -0.85 -14.25
CA PHE A 155 21.07 -0.74 -13.43
C PHE A 155 21.04 -1.69 -12.23
N LEU A 156 19.96 -1.67 -11.44
CA LEU A 156 19.80 -2.56 -10.28
C LEU A 156 19.87 -4.04 -10.67
N ASN A 157 19.20 -4.42 -11.76
CA ASN A 157 19.21 -5.80 -12.25
C ASN A 157 20.57 -6.24 -12.82
N ALA A 158 21.47 -5.30 -13.11
CA ALA A 158 22.80 -5.57 -13.66
C ALA A 158 23.94 -5.38 -12.64
N SER A 159 23.63 -4.94 -11.40
CA SER A 159 24.61 -4.56 -10.40
C SER A 159 24.43 -5.35 -9.11
N ASP A 160 25.22 -6.41 -8.95
CA ASP A 160 25.27 -7.20 -7.70
C ASP A 160 25.50 -6.36 -6.42
N PRO A 161 26.34 -5.30 -6.39
CA PRO A 161 26.53 -4.49 -5.19
C PRO A 161 25.38 -3.51 -4.90
N HIS A 162 24.33 -3.46 -5.72
CA HIS A 162 23.21 -2.53 -5.52
C HIS A 162 21.87 -3.27 -5.51
N LEU A 163 21.37 -3.54 -4.30
CA LEU A 163 20.05 -4.13 -4.12
C LEU A 163 18.92 -3.08 -4.15
N TRP A 164 19.20 -1.88 -3.64
CA TRP A 164 18.23 -0.81 -3.45
C TRP A 164 18.70 0.49 -4.12
N ALA A 165 17.75 1.26 -4.63
CA ALA A 165 18.01 2.61 -5.11
C ALA A 165 16.88 3.58 -4.77
N VAL A 166 17.21 4.86 -4.78
CA VAL A 166 16.25 5.95 -4.66
C VAL A 166 16.30 6.83 -5.90
N LEU A 167 15.14 7.08 -6.50
CA LEU A 167 14.97 7.95 -7.66
C LEU A 167 14.10 9.14 -7.28
N SER A 168 14.53 10.36 -7.58
CA SER A 168 13.66 11.51 -7.40
C SER A 168 13.95 12.65 -8.37
N ASN A 169 12.88 13.33 -8.80
CA ASN A 169 12.92 14.60 -9.50
C ASN A 169 12.50 15.77 -8.60
N GLY A 170 12.39 15.58 -7.28
CA GLY A 170 11.92 16.62 -6.35
C GLY A 170 10.41 16.67 -6.17
N ARG A 171 9.63 16.32 -7.19
CA ARG A 171 8.16 16.19 -7.13
C ARG A 171 7.73 14.84 -6.60
N VAL A 172 8.39 13.80 -7.09
CA VAL A 172 8.10 12.41 -6.80
C VAL A 172 9.40 11.75 -6.36
N LEU A 173 9.30 10.87 -5.38
CA LEU A 173 10.39 10.02 -4.92
C LEU A 173 9.96 8.56 -5.00
N ARG A 174 10.84 7.70 -5.51
CA ARG A 174 10.64 6.26 -5.58
C ARG A 174 11.77 5.54 -4.88
N ILE A 175 11.42 4.55 -4.07
CA ILE A 175 12.33 3.54 -3.50
C ILE A 175 12.18 2.29 -4.37
N LEU A 176 13.26 1.90 -5.03
CA LEU A 176 13.31 0.76 -5.95
C LEU A 176 14.19 -0.35 -5.37
N ARG A 177 13.90 -1.58 -5.79
CA ARG A 177 14.73 -2.76 -5.53
C ARG A 177 15.04 -3.48 -6.85
N ASP A 178 16.17 -4.18 -6.92
CA ASP A 178 16.41 -5.19 -7.96
C ASP A 178 15.16 -6.10 -8.09
N SER A 179 14.79 -6.42 -9.32
CA SER A 179 13.59 -7.16 -9.66
C SER A 179 13.89 -8.42 -10.46
N SER A 180 15.09 -8.98 -10.35
CA SER A 180 15.53 -10.22 -11.02
C SER A 180 14.55 -11.42 -10.93
N ALA A 181 13.67 -11.46 -9.92
CA ALA A 181 12.64 -12.50 -9.72
C ALA A 181 11.18 -12.08 -10.01
N LEU A 182 10.91 -10.80 -10.29
CA LEU A 182 9.56 -10.24 -10.42
C LEU A 182 9.31 -9.76 -11.85
N VAL A 183 8.23 -10.23 -12.47
CA VAL A 183 7.76 -9.74 -13.78
C VAL A 183 7.16 -8.35 -13.58
N GLY A 184 7.98 -7.30 -13.76
CA GLY A 184 7.56 -5.89 -13.66
C GLY A 184 8.40 -5.07 -12.67
N SER A 185 8.30 -3.74 -12.72
CA SER A 185 8.98 -2.85 -11.77
C SER A 185 8.29 -2.88 -10.40
N ALA A 186 9.06 -2.98 -9.31
CA ALA A 186 8.55 -2.93 -7.94
C ALA A 186 9.13 -1.72 -7.20
N TYR A 187 8.28 -0.80 -6.75
CA TYR A 187 8.70 0.42 -6.07
C TYR A 187 7.64 0.94 -5.09
N VAL A 188 8.07 1.68 -4.08
CA VAL A 188 7.21 2.54 -3.28
C VAL A 188 7.44 3.98 -3.73
N GLN A 189 6.38 4.67 -4.11
CA GLN A 189 6.40 6.05 -4.57
C GLN A 189 5.74 6.97 -3.54
N PHE A 190 6.39 8.12 -3.31
CA PHE A 190 5.86 9.25 -2.57
C PHE A 190 5.72 10.45 -3.50
N ASP A 191 4.54 11.05 -3.53
CA ASP A 191 4.32 12.35 -4.17
C ASP A 191 4.72 13.45 -3.17
N LEU A 192 5.98 13.89 -3.27
CA LEU A 192 6.53 14.94 -2.41
C LEU A 192 5.81 16.29 -2.64
N GLU A 193 5.41 16.60 -3.87
CA GLU A 193 4.65 17.82 -4.16
C GLU A 193 3.33 17.80 -3.39
N ALA A 194 2.54 16.73 -3.50
CA ALA A 194 1.29 16.58 -2.75
C ALA A 194 1.52 16.57 -1.22
N ILE A 195 2.57 15.91 -0.74
CA ILE A 195 2.88 15.85 0.70
C ILE A 195 3.16 17.24 1.27
N PHE A 196 4.01 18.03 0.62
CA PHE A 196 4.44 19.33 1.13
C PHE A 196 3.45 20.46 0.81
N ASP A 197 2.81 20.46 -0.37
CA ASP A 197 1.77 21.45 -0.71
C ASP A 197 0.48 21.21 0.09
N GLY A 198 0.15 19.94 0.38
CA GLY A 198 -1.05 19.55 1.11
C GLY A 198 -0.88 19.47 2.64
N ASP A 199 0.29 19.82 3.18
CA ASP A 199 0.64 19.68 4.59
C ASP A 199 0.34 18.26 5.16
N LEU A 200 0.61 17.22 4.37
CA LEU A 200 0.29 15.82 4.67
C LEU A 200 1.35 15.19 5.61
N TYR A 201 1.35 15.63 6.86
CA TYR A 201 2.28 15.13 7.88
C TYR A 201 2.25 13.60 8.10
N PRO A 202 1.09 12.91 8.12
CA PRO A 202 1.08 11.46 8.27
C PRO A 202 1.86 10.72 7.17
N GLU A 203 1.75 11.17 5.92
CA GLU A 203 2.49 10.65 4.77
C GLU A 203 3.99 11.01 4.85
N PHE A 204 4.34 12.17 5.40
CA PHE A 204 5.73 12.48 5.70
C PHE A 204 6.32 11.56 6.78
N VAL A 205 5.58 11.24 7.85
CA VAL A 205 6.03 10.25 8.85
C VAL A 205 6.26 8.88 8.19
N GLN A 206 5.41 8.50 7.24
CA GLN A 206 5.59 7.27 6.46
C GLN A 206 6.86 7.31 5.59
N LEU A 207 7.12 8.44 4.91
CA LEU A 207 8.34 8.68 4.15
C LEU A 207 9.57 8.58 5.06
N PHE A 208 9.55 9.26 6.21
CA PHE A 208 10.61 9.21 7.20
C PHE A 208 10.88 7.77 7.65
N ALA A 209 9.84 7.02 8.01
CA ALA A 209 9.98 5.66 8.48
C ALA A 209 10.55 4.70 7.41
N LEU A 210 10.22 4.90 6.13
CA LEU A 210 10.66 4.03 5.02
C LEU A 210 11.97 4.45 4.37
N LEU A 211 12.32 5.73 4.42
CA LEU A 211 13.49 6.29 3.75
C LEU A 211 14.60 6.73 4.71
N HIS A 212 14.46 6.59 6.03
CA HIS A 212 15.57 6.89 6.94
C HIS A 212 16.84 6.08 6.58
N SER A 213 18.04 6.65 6.72
CA SER A 213 19.30 5.98 6.35
C SER A 213 19.48 4.62 7.01
N SER A 214 19.06 4.49 8.27
CA SER A 214 19.09 3.21 9.01
C SER A 214 18.30 2.09 8.35
N ARG A 215 17.38 2.38 7.42
CA ARG A 215 16.68 1.35 6.64
C ARG A 215 17.59 0.62 5.66
N PHE A 216 18.65 1.29 5.21
CA PHE A 216 19.58 0.84 4.20
C PHE A 216 20.93 0.40 4.78
N GLU A 217 21.25 0.78 6.02
CA GLU A 217 22.46 0.36 6.70
C GLU A 217 22.67 -1.15 6.67
N LEU A 218 23.91 -1.56 6.39
CA LEU A 218 24.32 -2.95 6.45
C LEU A 218 24.44 -3.36 7.92
N LEU A 219 23.59 -4.29 8.32
CA LEU A 219 23.52 -4.83 9.66
C LEU A 219 24.48 -6.01 9.80
N PRO A 220 25.07 -6.20 11.00
CA PRO A 220 25.82 -7.40 11.31
C PRO A 220 25.00 -8.67 11.07
N ARG A 221 25.66 -9.70 10.56
CA ARG A 221 25.07 -11.02 10.37
C ARG A 221 25.22 -11.87 11.62
N ASP A 222 24.19 -12.67 11.92
CA ASP A 222 24.19 -13.57 13.08
C ASP A 222 25.23 -14.70 12.94
N ASP A 223 25.60 -15.07 11.71
CA ASP A 223 26.61 -16.08 11.41
C ASP A 223 28.05 -15.58 11.48
N GLY A 224 28.26 -14.29 11.82
CA GLY A 224 29.57 -13.67 11.91
C GLY A 224 30.26 -13.41 10.57
N GLY A 225 29.56 -13.61 9.44
CA GLY A 225 30.05 -13.24 8.12
C GLY A 225 30.02 -11.73 7.89
N GLU A 226 30.74 -11.28 6.86
CA GLU A 226 30.67 -9.89 6.39
C GLU A 226 29.25 -9.54 5.91
N PRO A 227 28.68 -8.39 6.32
CA PRO A 227 27.37 -7.95 5.85
C PRO A 227 27.28 -7.86 4.33
N THR A 228 26.17 -8.34 3.79
CA THR A 228 25.81 -8.22 2.37
C THR A 228 24.78 -7.13 2.17
N VAL A 229 24.55 -6.70 0.93
CA VAL A 229 23.53 -5.69 0.57
C VAL A 229 22.09 -6.10 0.93
N ALA A 230 21.86 -7.39 1.20
CA ALA A 230 20.58 -7.91 1.67
C ALA A 230 20.42 -7.84 3.20
N ASP A 231 21.50 -7.59 3.94
CA ASP A 231 21.51 -7.53 5.40
C ASP A 231 21.10 -6.14 5.89
N CYS A 232 19.98 -5.59 5.41
CA CYS A 232 19.44 -4.29 5.84
C CYS A 232 17.98 -4.42 6.34
N TRP A 233 17.49 -3.42 7.08
CA TRP A 233 16.13 -3.46 7.63
C TRP A 233 15.05 -3.51 6.54
N LEU A 234 15.25 -2.83 5.42
CA LEU A 234 14.26 -2.79 4.35
C LEU A 234 14.06 -4.18 3.70
N GLU A 235 15.12 -4.96 3.52
CA GLU A 235 15.01 -6.33 3.01
C GLU A 235 14.44 -7.28 4.08
N ARG A 236 14.81 -7.12 5.36
CA ARG A 236 14.19 -7.89 6.47
C ARG A 236 12.68 -7.65 6.54
N TRP A 237 12.24 -6.41 6.42
CA TRP A 237 10.82 -6.06 6.35
C TRP A 237 10.14 -6.66 5.13
N ARG A 238 10.75 -6.58 3.95
CA ARG A 238 10.22 -7.20 2.74
C ARG A 238 10.06 -8.72 2.91
N ALA A 239 11.07 -9.41 3.43
CA ALA A 239 11.00 -10.85 3.71
C ALA A 239 9.89 -11.19 4.72
N HIS A 240 9.78 -10.42 5.81
CA HIS A 240 8.71 -10.56 6.80
C HIS A 240 7.32 -10.35 6.21
N GLY A 241 7.17 -9.38 5.31
CA GLY A 241 5.93 -9.11 4.58
C GLY A 241 5.54 -10.25 3.64
N ILE A 242 6.50 -10.85 2.93
CA ILE A 242 6.28 -12.02 2.07
C ILE A 242 5.87 -13.23 2.89
N GLU A 243 6.57 -13.52 3.99
CA GLU A 243 6.26 -14.65 4.86
C GLU A 243 4.89 -14.51 5.52
N THR A 244 4.61 -13.34 6.09
CA THR A 244 3.33 -13.06 6.74
C THR A 244 2.18 -13.05 5.72
N GLY A 245 2.40 -12.51 4.53
CA GLY A 245 1.43 -12.56 3.43
C GLY A 245 1.14 -14.00 2.98
N SER A 246 2.16 -14.84 2.87
CA SER A 246 2.01 -16.27 2.53
C SER A 246 1.20 -17.01 3.60
N ARG A 247 1.56 -16.83 4.88
CA ARG A 247 0.84 -17.42 6.02
C ARG A 247 -0.62 -16.96 6.08
N ALA A 248 -0.88 -15.67 5.88
CA ALA A 248 -2.23 -15.12 5.86
C ALA A 248 -3.07 -15.69 4.70
N ARG A 249 -2.50 -15.82 3.50
CA ARG A 249 -3.18 -16.46 2.35
C ARG A 249 -3.49 -17.94 2.63
N GLU A 250 -2.56 -18.67 3.24
CA GLU A 250 -2.78 -20.06 3.59
C GLU A 250 -3.86 -20.21 4.67
N GLN A 251 -3.88 -19.34 5.67
CA GLN A 251 -4.95 -19.33 6.67
C GLN A 251 -6.30 -18.97 6.04
N LEU A 252 -6.33 -17.98 5.13
CA LEU A 252 -7.53 -17.62 4.40
C LEU A 252 -8.04 -18.79 3.56
N ARG A 253 -7.13 -19.52 2.89
CA ARG A 253 -7.46 -20.73 2.12
C ARG A 253 -8.13 -21.77 3.01
N LYS A 254 -7.55 -22.07 4.18
CA LYS A 254 -8.12 -23.02 5.17
C LYS A 254 -9.48 -22.55 5.69
N ASN A 255 -9.64 -21.27 6.01
CA ASN A 255 -10.88 -20.71 6.51
C ASN A 255 -12.00 -20.75 5.44
N VAL A 256 -11.67 -20.45 4.18
CA VAL A 256 -12.61 -20.59 3.06
C VAL A 256 -12.99 -22.05 2.86
N GLU A 257 -12.02 -22.97 2.90
CA GLU A 257 -12.28 -24.42 2.81
C GLU A 257 -13.25 -24.88 3.92
N LEU A 258 -13.03 -24.47 5.16
CA LEU A 258 -13.93 -24.75 6.27
C LEU A 258 -15.33 -24.16 6.04
N ALA A 259 -15.41 -22.89 5.64
CA ALA A 259 -16.69 -22.24 5.37
C ALA A 259 -17.47 -22.94 4.25
N LEU A 260 -16.82 -23.37 3.17
CA LEU A 260 -17.45 -24.11 2.09
C LEU A 260 -17.97 -25.47 2.57
N ASN A 261 -17.23 -26.16 3.42
CA ASN A 261 -17.66 -27.43 4.00
C ASN A 261 -18.87 -27.26 4.94
N GLU A 262 -18.85 -26.26 5.82
CA GLU A 262 -19.96 -25.95 6.73
C GLU A 262 -21.23 -25.52 5.96
N LEU A 263 -21.09 -24.60 5.01
CA LEU A 263 -22.21 -24.15 4.17
C LEU A 263 -22.75 -25.31 3.32
N GLY A 264 -21.87 -26.05 2.65
CA GLY A 264 -22.24 -27.19 1.82
C GLY A 264 -22.97 -28.26 2.61
N THR A 265 -22.44 -28.65 3.77
CA THR A 265 -23.07 -29.63 4.66
C THR A 265 -24.42 -29.13 5.13
N GLY A 266 -24.49 -27.89 5.64
CA GLY A 266 -25.74 -27.28 6.08
C GLY A 266 -26.81 -27.25 4.99
N PHE A 267 -26.48 -26.87 3.76
CA PHE A 267 -27.43 -26.86 2.64
C PHE A 267 -27.94 -28.27 2.29
N LEU A 268 -27.07 -29.28 2.31
CA LEU A 268 -27.43 -30.68 2.05
C LEU A 268 -28.31 -31.29 3.15
N GLU A 269 -28.12 -30.86 4.40
CA GLU A 269 -28.93 -31.29 5.54
C GLU A 269 -30.34 -30.72 5.48
N VAL A 270 -30.49 -29.43 5.19
CA VAL A 270 -31.79 -28.73 5.26
C VAL A 270 -32.58 -28.74 3.94
N THR A 271 -31.97 -29.20 2.84
CA THR A 271 -32.57 -29.19 1.50
C THR A 271 -32.57 -30.60 0.87
N PRO A 272 -33.56 -31.45 1.17
CA PRO A 272 -33.64 -32.81 0.63
C PRO A 272 -33.55 -32.87 -0.90
N LYS A 273 -34.20 -31.94 -1.60
CA LYS A 273 -34.15 -31.84 -3.07
C LYS A 273 -32.73 -31.72 -3.62
N LEU A 274 -31.87 -30.91 -2.97
CA LEU A 274 -30.48 -30.74 -3.40
C LEU A 274 -29.69 -32.05 -3.30
N ARG A 275 -29.95 -32.82 -2.24
CA ARG A 275 -29.37 -34.15 -2.03
C ARG A 275 -29.85 -35.14 -3.09
N ASP A 276 -31.14 -35.14 -3.39
CA ASP A 276 -31.73 -36.01 -4.41
C ASP A 276 -31.19 -35.67 -5.80
N ASP A 277 -31.05 -34.38 -6.13
CA ASP A 277 -30.52 -33.94 -7.42
C ASP A 277 -29.05 -34.34 -7.62
N LEU A 278 -28.23 -34.32 -6.56
CA LEU A 278 -26.86 -34.86 -6.58
C LEU A 278 -26.85 -36.39 -6.71
N ALA A 279 -27.70 -37.09 -5.96
CA ALA A 279 -27.75 -38.55 -5.96
C ALA A 279 -28.15 -39.13 -7.33
N HIS A 280 -29.05 -38.43 -8.05
CA HIS A 280 -29.52 -38.83 -9.37
C HIS A 280 -28.73 -38.17 -10.52
N GLY A 281 -27.66 -37.43 -10.23
CA GLY A 281 -26.80 -36.80 -11.24
C GLY A 281 -27.44 -35.63 -12.01
N ARG A 282 -28.54 -35.06 -11.51
CA ARG A 282 -29.17 -33.84 -12.08
C ARG A 282 -28.37 -32.57 -11.76
N LEU A 283 -27.57 -32.62 -10.70
CA LEU A 283 -26.57 -31.61 -10.33
C LEU A 283 -25.23 -32.31 -10.14
N THR A 284 -24.13 -31.73 -10.62
CA THR A 284 -22.81 -32.30 -10.36
C THR A 284 -22.19 -31.72 -9.08
N ARG A 285 -21.23 -32.43 -8.49
CA ARG A 285 -20.43 -31.91 -7.36
C ARG A 285 -19.66 -30.65 -7.72
N GLN A 286 -19.25 -30.54 -8.99
CA GLN A 286 -18.53 -29.37 -9.49
C GLN A 286 -19.43 -28.14 -9.54
N ASP A 287 -20.69 -28.29 -9.95
CA ASP A 287 -21.68 -27.20 -9.97
C ASP A 287 -21.97 -26.71 -8.56
N LEU A 288 -22.23 -27.63 -7.61
CA LEU A 288 -22.42 -27.25 -6.21
C LEU A 288 -21.20 -26.52 -5.64
N ARG A 289 -19.98 -27.01 -5.92
CA ARG A 289 -18.74 -26.34 -5.51
C ARG A 289 -18.64 -24.93 -6.11
N HIS A 290 -19.02 -24.76 -7.37
CA HIS A 290 -18.98 -23.46 -8.05
C HIS A 290 -19.94 -22.46 -7.38
N GLU A 291 -21.17 -22.88 -7.09
CA GLU A 291 -22.15 -22.03 -6.39
C GLU A 291 -21.73 -21.70 -4.95
N LEU A 292 -21.14 -22.66 -4.23
CA LEU A 292 -20.59 -22.39 -2.90
C LEU A 292 -19.44 -21.38 -2.95
N LEU A 293 -18.55 -21.46 -3.95
CA LEU A 293 -17.48 -20.49 -4.15
C LEU A 293 -18.03 -19.10 -4.50
N ARG A 294 -19.06 -19.04 -5.34
CA ARG A 294 -19.75 -17.78 -5.68
C ARG A 294 -20.36 -17.14 -4.43
N LEU A 295 -21.05 -17.92 -3.60
CA LEU A 295 -21.60 -17.45 -2.33
C LEU A 295 -20.51 -16.98 -1.36
N ALA A 296 -19.41 -17.74 -1.24
CA ALA A 296 -18.28 -17.33 -0.39
C ALA A 296 -17.68 -16.00 -0.86
N TYR A 297 -17.54 -15.79 -2.17
CA TYR A 297 -17.09 -14.52 -2.73
C TYR A 297 -18.06 -13.37 -2.44
N GLN A 298 -19.37 -13.59 -2.61
CA GLN A 298 -20.40 -12.60 -2.27
C GLN A 298 -20.35 -12.20 -0.79
N LEU A 299 -20.13 -13.17 0.11
CA LEU A 299 -19.95 -12.91 1.54
C LEU A 299 -18.69 -12.11 1.83
N ILE A 300 -17.55 -12.46 1.22
CA ILE A 300 -16.30 -11.72 1.37
C ILE A 300 -16.47 -10.28 0.87
N PHE A 301 -17.09 -10.10 -0.29
CA PHE A 301 -17.41 -8.78 -0.83
C PHE A 301 -18.26 -7.97 0.15
N LEU A 302 -19.35 -8.55 0.65
CA LEU A 302 -20.25 -7.91 1.61
C LEU A 302 -19.52 -7.52 2.90
N PHE A 303 -18.67 -8.41 3.44
CA PHE A 303 -17.86 -8.14 4.63
C PHE A 303 -16.91 -6.95 4.43
N VAL A 304 -16.26 -6.87 3.28
CA VAL A 304 -15.32 -5.77 2.97
C VAL A 304 -16.08 -4.46 2.73
N ALA A 305 -17.21 -4.52 2.04
CA ALA A 305 -18.01 -3.34 1.74
C ALA A 305 -18.63 -2.75 3.02
N GLU A 306 -19.16 -3.59 3.92
CA GLU A 306 -19.62 -3.15 5.24
C GLU A 306 -18.46 -2.59 6.08
N GLY A 307 -17.33 -3.31 6.16
CA GLY A 307 -16.18 -2.89 6.95
C GLY A 307 -15.54 -1.57 6.50
N ARG A 308 -15.73 -1.17 5.25
CA ARG A 308 -15.28 0.11 4.69
C ARG A 308 -16.37 1.20 4.67
N ASN A 309 -17.54 0.92 5.24
CA ASN A 309 -18.71 1.80 5.17
C ASN A 309 -19.08 2.19 3.73
N ALA A 310 -18.87 1.28 2.76
CA ALA A 310 -19.02 1.55 1.34
C ALA A 310 -20.42 1.21 0.79
N LEU A 311 -21.25 0.51 1.57
CA LEU A 311 -22.59 0.10 1.14
C LEU A 311 -23.65 1.19 1.27
N LEU A 312 -23.50 2.06 2.28
CA LEU A 312 -24.50 3.05 2.63
C LEU A 312 -24.10 4.42 2.12
N VAL A 313 -25.09 5.18 1.67
CA VAL A 313 -24.91 6.55 1.17
C VAL A 313 -24.25 7.39 2.27
N GLN A 314 -23.15 8.08 1.94
CA GLN A 314 -22.48 9.03 2.82
C GLN A 314 -23.23 10.36 2.85
N ASP A 315 -23.05 11.15 3.93
CA ASP A 315 -23.72 12.44 4.04
C ASP A 315 -23.29 13.38 2.90
N PRO A 316 -24.24 13.86 2.08
CA PRO A 316 -23.94 14.91 1.11
C PRO A 316 -23.40 16.17 1.81
N PRO A 317 -22.45 16.91 1.20
CA PRO A 317 -21.91 18.14 1.79
C PRO A 317 -23.00 19.15 2.18
N ASP A 318 -24.05 19.25 1.36
CA ASP A 318 -25.16 20.20 1.50
C ASP A 318 -26.41 19.60 2.15
N ALA A 319 -26.31 18.45 2.82
CA ALA A 319 -27.46 17.80 3.45
C ALA A 319 -28.04 18.65 4.58
N THR A 320 -29.37 18.78 4.61
CA THR A 320 -30.08 19.40 5.74
C THR A 320 -29.97 18.54 7.02
N PRO A 321 -30.13 19.14 8.21
CA PRO A 321 -30.18 18.37 9.46
C PRO A 321 -31.20 17.23 9.44
N GLU A 322 -32.37 17.45 8.82
CA GLU A 322 -33.44 16.47 8.68
C GLU A 322 -33.00 15.30 7.79
N GLN A 323 -32.37 15.59 6.64
CA GLN A 323 -31.84 14.55 5.74
C GLN A 323 -30.73 13.72 6.39
N ARG A 324 -29.85 14.36 7.18
CA ARG A 324 -28.82 13.64 7.94
C ARG A 324 -29.43 12.71 8.99
N ALA A 325 -30.47 13.15 9.69
CA ALA A 325 -31.17 12.32 10.67
C ALA A 325 -31.86 11.11 10.01
N GLU A 326 -32.47 11.29 8.84
CA GLU A 326 -33.09 10.21 8.08
C GLU A 326 -32.05 9.18 7.59
N LEU A 327 -30.95 9.64 7.00
CA LEU A 327 -29.84 8.78 6.58
C LEU A 327 -29.23 8.03 7.76
N GLN A 328 -29.07 8.69 8.91
CA GLN A 328 -28.55 8.05 10.11
C GLN A 328 -29.51 6.95 10.62
N ALA A 329 -30.82 7.23 10.65
CA ALA A 329 -31.80 6.23 11.06
C ALA A 329 -31.82 5.01 10.12
N ALA A 330 -31.61 5.22 8.81
CA ALA A 330 -31.49 4.14 7.83
C ALA A 330 -30.23 3.29 8.07
N ARG A 331 -29.09 3.94 8.38
CA ARG A 331 -27.85 3.26 8.76
C ARG A 331 -28.04 2.40 10.01
N ASP A 332 -28.66 2.95 11.05
CA ASP A 332 -28.93 2.23 12.29
C ASP A 332 -29.81 0.99 12.05
N ARG A 333 -30.88 1.12 11.25
CA ARG A 333 -31.74 -0.02 10.86
C ARG A 333 -30.96 -1.09 10.10
N TYR A 334 -30.12 -0.70 9.15
CA TYR A 334 -29.28 -1.64 8.44
C TYR A 334 -28.34 -2.39 9.40
N THR A 335 -27.61 -1.66 10.25
CA THR A 335 -26.67 -2.23 11.23
C THR A 335 -27.35 -3.17 12.22
N ASP A 336 -28.56 -2.84 12.66
CA ASP A 336 -29.28 -3.62 13.68
C ASP A 336 -29.93 -4.89 13.13
N TYR A 337 -30.37 -4.89 11.86
CA TYR A 337 -31.21 -5.95 11.32
C TYR A 337 -30.62 -6.70 10.12
N PHE A 338 -29.94 -6.00 9.21
CA PHE A 338 -29.53 -6.53 7.89
C PHE A 338 -28.03 -6.81 7.76
N SER A 339 -27.21 -6.07 8.50
CA SER A 339 -25.76 -6.16 8.46
C SER A 339 -25.26 -7.57 8.82
N VAL A 340 -24.23 -8.02 8.11
CA VAL A 340 -23.53 -9.26 8.45
C VAL A 340 -22.82 -9.20 9.80
N GLU A 341 -22.56 -8.00 10.33
CA GLU A 341 -22.02 -7.82 11.68
C GLU A 341 -22.99 -8.34 12.74
N ARG A 342 -24.30 -8.25 12.47
CA ARG A 342 -25.32 -8.92 13.28
C ARG A 342 -25.12 -10.44 13.28
N LEU A 343 -24.88 -11.05 12.11
CA LEU A 343 -24.64 -12.50 12.02
C LEU A 343 -23.38 -12.91 12.80
N ARG A 344 -22.29 -12.14 12.70
CA ARG A 344 -21.05 -12.35 13.47
C ARG A 344 -21.26 -12.24 14.98
N ARG A 345 -22.00 -11.23 15.42
CA ARG A 345 -22.36 -11.03 16.83
C ARG A 345 -23.24 -12.17 17.35
N ILE A 346 -24.12 -12.73 16.54
CA ILE A 346 -24.92 -13.90 16.91
C ILE A 346 -24.05 -15.15 16.98
N SER A 347 -23.25 -15.42 15.95
CA SER A 347 -22.42 -16.64 15.85
C SER A 347 -21.36 -16.72 16.95
N SER A 348 -20.86 -15.59 17.44
CA SER A 348 -19.92 -15.54 18.57
C SER A 348 -20.55 -15.82 19.93
N ARG A 349 -21.88 -15.68 20.07
CA ARG A 349 -22.60 -15.79 21.35
C ARG A 349 -23.40 -17.09 21.49
N ARG A 350 -23.87 -17.66 20.39
CA ARG A 350 -24.68 -18.89 20.38
C ARG A 350 -24.48 -19.67 19.10
N MET A 351 -24.60 -21.00 19.18
CA MET A 351 -24.90 -21.81 17.99
C MET A 351 -26.27 -21.39 17.45
N GLY A 352 -26.40 -21.40 16.12
CA GLY A 352 -27.63 -21.02 15.43
C GLY A 352 -28.85 -21.85 15.85
N ASP A 353 -30.03 -21.39 15.47
CA ASP A 353 -31.29 -22.11 15.66
C ASP A 353 -31.78 -22.71 14.32
N ARG A 354 -32.97 -23.31 14.31
CA ARG A 354 -33.56 -23.91 13.09
C ARG A 354 -34.28 -22.89 12.21
N HIS A 355 -34.33 -21.62 12.60
CA HIS A 355 -35.01 -20.59 11.83
C HIS A 355 -34.18 -20.17 10.62
N LYS A 356 -34.87 -19.93 9.50
CA LYS A 356 -34.26 -19.57 8.21
C LYS A 356 -34.28 -18.06 7.97
N ASP A 357 -34.69 -17.27 8.95
CA ASP A 357 -34.84 -15.82 8.89
C ASP A 357 -33.49 -15.12 8.67
N LEU A 358 -32.44 -15.55 9.35
CA LEU A 358 -31.08 -15.04 9.16
C LEU A 358 -30.58 -15.23 7.73
N TRP A 359 -30.80 -16.41 7.17
CA TRP A 359 -30.46 -16.72 5.77
C TRP A 359 -31.28 -15.89 4.79
N ARG A 360 -32.59 -15.77 4.99
CA ARG A 360 -33.46 -14.95 4.13
C ARG A 360 -33.06 -13.48 4.16
N THR A 361 -32.70 -12.96 5.34
CA THR A 361 -32.22 -11.58 5.50
C THR A 361 -30.95 -11.34 4.69
N LEU A 362 -30.00 -12.27 4.77
CA LEU A 362 -28.77 -12.22 3.96
C LEU A 362 -29.08 -12.25 2.46
N VAL A 363 -29.96 -13.14 2.01
CA VAL A 363 -30.37 -13.24 0.59
C VAL A 363 -30.96 -11.91 0.10
N VAL A 364 -31.81 -11.25 0.90
CA VAL A 364 -32.36 -9.93 0.54
C VAL A 364 -31.26 -8.89 0.30
N VAL A 365 -30.22 -8.87 1.14
CA VAL A 365 -29.08 -7.95 0.96
C VAL A 365 -28.29 -8.30 -0.30
N LEU A 366 -28.02 -9.59 -0.54
CA LEU A 366 -27.28 -10.03 -1.72
C LEU A 366 -28.03 -9.74 -3.02
N ASP A 367 -29.34 -9.98 -3.04
CA ASP A 367 -30.20 -9.68 -4.19
C ASP A 367 -30.27 -8.17 -4.45
N ALA A 368 -30.38 -7.35 -3.40
CA ALA A 368 -30.36 -5.90 -3.52
C ALA A 368 -29.06 -5.36 -4.13
N LEU A 369 -27.92 -6.00 -3.84
CA LEU A 369 -26.61 -5.62 -4.38
C LEU A 369 -26.37 -6.16 -5.80
N GLY A 370 -27.09 -7.20 -6.22
CA GLY A 370 -26.93 -7.84 -7.52
C GLY A 370 -27.91 -7.39 -8.61
N ALA A 371 -28.80 -6.45 -8.31
CA ALA A 371 -29.76 -5.92 -9.28
C ALA A 371 -29.08 -4.89 -10.21
N ASP A 372 -29.06 -5.16 -11.51
CA ASP A 372 -28.45 -4.31 -12.55
C ASP A 372 -29.29 -3.07 -12.94
N ASP A 373 -30.49 -2.90 -12.37
CA ASP A 373 -31.32 -1.73 -12.65
C ASP A 373 -30.72 -0.49 -11.97
N GLU A 374 -30.66 0.63 -12.70
CA GLU A 374 -30.40 2.01 -12.25
C GLU A 374 -31.44 2.51 -11.24
N ARG A 375 -31.70 1.74 -10.19
CA ARG A 375 -32.22 2.27 -8.95
C ARG A 375 -31.00 2.75 -8.17
N PRO A 376 -31.04 3.96 -7.59
CA PRO A 376 -30.07 4.33 -6.56
C PRO A 376 -30.07 3.23 -5.47
N PRO A 377 -29.17 3.27 -4.47
CA PRO A 377 -29.25 2.43 -3.26
C PRO A 377 -30.54 2.65 -2.43
N GLN A 378 -31.65 3.04 -3.05
CA GLN A 378 -32.99 3.02 -2.55
C GLN A 378 -33.51 1.62 -2.21
N VAL A 379 -32.96 0.50 -2.70
CA VAL A 379 -33.42 -0.81 -2.19
C VAL A 379 -33.04 -1.00 -0.72
N LEU A 380 -31.90 -0.44 -0.29
CA LEU A 380 -31.59 -0.34 1.14
C LEU A 380 -32.52 0.67 1.83
N VAL A 381 -32.85 1.80 1.19
CA VAL A 381 -33.81 2.84 1.68
C VAL A 381 -35.30 2.40 1.63
N THR A 382 -35.67 1.31 0.96
CA THR A 382 -37.10 0.89 0.86
C THR A 382 -37.39 -0.31 1.76
N ILE A 383 -36.34 -0.94 2.29
CA ILE A 383 -36.42 -1.73 3.52
C ILE A 383 -36.30 -0.79 4.76
N THR A 384 -36.06 0.52 4.55
CA THR A 384 -35.96 1.51 5.63
C THR A 384 -37.27 2.18 5.99
#